data_AF-A0A965TYU9-F1
#
_entry.id   AF-A0A965TYU9-F1
#
_cell.length_a   1.000
_cell.length_b   1.000
_cell.length_c   1.000
_cell.angle_alpha   90.00
_cell.angle_beta   90.00
_cell.angle_gamma   90.00
#
_symmetry.space_group_name_H-M   'P 1'
#
loop_
_entity.id
_entity.type
_entity.pdbx_description
1 polymer ?
#
loop_
_entity_poly.entity_id
_entity_poly.type
_entity_poly.pdbx_seq_one_letter_code
_entity_poly.pdbx_strand_id
1 'polypeptide(L)'
;MYHFLFSEESVKMTIDGQNITLPEAPITLLAAAARCGITIPVLCYREGLHPVGGCGICTVEDTATGRLHPACATRAVESMVIVTNSERVLAQRRAALELLLSNHPADCEAPCEMACPSQLPVPKMLALIVAGRWADAEALAKAHPVICGSAPCEKVCRRKPLGGSVAICAVHRFLTGDATMPPQQPRPAGRAPATAFRSRMTGLSQETLQTLSAEPGARTEADSLQRDEVRYEARRCLACGCLKPDHCALRTLSGAVQAKQSTYAGGVAALVRVDAPGFHFDSSRCVLCGICVRTAQNMEASVGPSFRGRGFDAQIAPPLGRAWHDIPAEVLAACAEACPTGAMCRVE
;
A
#
# COMPACT_ATOMS: atom_id res chain seq x y z
N MET A 1 -5.29 -45.46 -18.29
CA MET A 1 -3.89 -45.07 -18.02
C MET A 1 -3.40 -44.35 -19.26
N TYR A 2 -3.69 -43.05 -19.38
CA TYR A 2 -3.25 -42.25 -20.53
C TYR A 2 -1.82 -41.80 -20.26
N HIS A 3 -0.85 -42.49 -20.86
CA HIS A 3 0.50 -41.99 -21.00
C HIS A 3 0.48 -40.78 -21.95
N PHE A 4 0.37 -39.58 -21.40
CA PHE A 4 0.78 -38.38 -22.12
C PHE A 4 2.31 -38.41 -22.18
N LEU A 5 2.83 -38.85 -23.32
CA LEU A 5 4.20 -38.59 -23.74
C LEU A 5 4.32 -37.07 -23.96
N PHE A 6 4.74 -36.33 -22.93
CA PHE A 6 5.25 -34.97 -23.13
C PHE A 6 6.61 -35.11 -23.80
N SER A 7 6.68 -34.82 -25.09
CA SER A 7 7.97 -34.61 -25.75
C SER A 7 8.68 -33.47 -25.05
N GLU A 8 9.99 -33.63 -24.85
CA GLU A 8 10.92 -32.55 -24.50
C GLU A 8 11.02 -31.56 -25.67
N GLU A 9 9.93 -30.87 -26.00
CA GLU A 9 9.94 -29.83 -27.02
C GLU A 9 10.52 -28.56 -26.42
N SER A 10 11.82 -28.40 -26.63
CA SER A 10 12.50 -27.14 -26.35
C SER A 10 11.85 -26.02 -27.16
N VAL A 11 11.33 -25.00 -26.47
CA VAL A 11 10.74 -23.82 -27.12
C VAL A 11 11.83 -22.81 -27.44
N LYS A 12 11.94 -22.37 -28.70
CA LYS A 12 12.82 -21.27 -29.09
C LYS A 12 12.00 -19.99 -29.28
N MET A 13 12.50 -18.90 -28.71
CA MET A 13 11.87 -17.59 -28.81
C MET A 13 12.91 -16.49 -28.62
N THR A 14 12.52 -15.25 -28.82
CA THR A 14 13.39 -14.07 -28.63
C THR A 14 12.79 -13.16 -27.55
N ILE A 15 13.61 -12.68 -26.61
CA ILE A 15 13.21 -11.66 -25.61
C ILE A 15 14.24 -10.54 -25.61
N ASP A 16 13.81 -9.30 -25.87
CA ASP A 16 14.66 -8.10 -25.98
C ASP A 16 15.89 -8.33 -26.87
N GLY A 17 15.70 -9.03 -28.00
CA GLY A 17 16.74 -9.37 -28.97
C GLY A 17 17.61 -10.58 -28.61
N GLN A 18 17.44 -11.17 -27.41
CA GLN A 18 18.16 -12.38 -27.01
C GLN A 18 17.41 -13.63 -27.46
N ASN A 19 18.08 -14.51 -28.22
CA ASN A 19 17.52 -15.81 -28.60
C ASN A 19 17.68 -16.80 -27.46
N ILE A 20 16.57 -17.44 -27.07
CA ILE A 20 16.51 -18.29 -25.89
C ILE A 20 15.91 -19.63 -26.28
N THR A 21 16.44 -20.69 -25.68
CA THR A 21 15.90 -22.05 -25.83
C THR A 21 15.47 -22.53 -24.45
N LEU A 22 14.20 -22.90 -24.33
CA LEU A 22 13.56 -23.28 -23.08
C LEU A 22 13.34 -24.80 -23.08
N PRO A 23 14.24 -25.60 -22.45
CA PRO A 23 14.12 -27.07 -22.44
C PRO A 23 12.97 -27.59 -21.57
N GLU A 24 12.43 -26.78 -20.67
CA GLU A 24 11.40 -27.16 -19.68
C GLU A 24 10.07 -26.45 -19.93
N ALA A 25 9.67 -26.27 -21.20
CA ALA A 25 8.34 -25.76 -21.50
C ALA A 25 7.25 -26.76 -20.99
N PRO A 26 6.09 -26.29 -20.50
CA PRO A 26 5.58 -24.91 -20.60
C PRO A 26 5.84 -24.05 -19.35
N ILE A 27 6.67 -23.02 -19.48
CA ILE A 27 6.82 -21.92 -18.49
C ILE A 27 6.14 -20.64 -18.97
N THR A 28 5.94 -19.67 -18.08
CA THR A 28 5.38 -18.35 -18.43
C THR A 28 6.42 -17.44 -19.08
N LEU A 29 5.97 -16.42 -19.81
CA LEU A 29 6.85 -15.38 -20.35
C LEU A 29 7.66 -14.66 -19.25
N LEU A 30 7.07 -14.49 -18.05
CA LEU A 30 7.75 -13.94 -16.89
C LEU A 30 8.92 -14.83 -16.45
N ALA A 31 8.69 -16.14 -16.34
CA ALA A 31 9.73 -17.10 -15.99
C ALA A 31 10.81 -17.22 -17.09
N ALA A 32 10.40 -17.16 -18.36
CA ALA A 32 11.32 -17.15 -19.49
C ALA A 32 12.24 -15.91 -19.47
N ALA A 33 11.67 -14.71 -19.26
CA ALA A 33 12.46 -13.49 -19.15
C ALA A 33 13.46 -13.53 -17.98
N ALA A 34 13.06 -14.09 -16.83
CA ALA A 34 13.93 -14.24 -15.67
C ALA A 34 15.16 -15.12 -15.95
N ARG A 35 15.02 -16.18 -16.75
CA ARG A 35 16.15 -17.05 -17.18
C ARG A 35 17.21 -16.31 -18.01
N CYS A 36 16.84 -15.17 -18.59
CA CYS A 36 17.70 -14.36 -19.45
C CYS A 36 18.19 -13.09 -18.72
N GLY A 37 17.99 -13.01 -17.40
CA GLY A 37 18.34 -11.84 -16.60
C GLY A 37 17.46 -10.61 -16.83
N ILE A 38 16.33 -10.76 -17.54
CA ILE A 38 15.41 -9.67 -17.83
C ILE A 38 14.34 -9.61 -16.74
N THR A 39 14.29 -8.49 -16.03
CA THR A 39 13.32 -8.27 -14.95
C THR A 39 12.06 -7.60 -15.48
N ILE A 40 10.93 -8.31 -15.45
CA ILE A 40 9.62 -7.74 -15.78
C ILE A 40 8.92 -7.32 -14.47
N PRO A 41 8.43 -6.07 -14.36
CA PRO A 41 7.74 -5.62 -13.14
C PRO A 41 6.43 -6.37 -12.93
N VAL A 42 6.12 -6.65 -11.66
CA VAL A 42 4.90 -7.35 -11.25
C VAL A 42 4.26 -6.68 -10.04
N LEU A 43 2.93 -6.76 -9.94
CA LEU A 43 2.17 -6.27 -8.78
C LEU A 43 1.24 -7.35 -8.22
N CYS A 44 0.40 -7.95 -9.07
CA CYS A 44 -0.54 -9.00 -8.65
C CYS A 44 0.01 -10.42 -8.75
N TYR A 45 1.25 -10.60 -9.21
CA TYR A 45 1.91 -11.91 -9.26
C TYR A 45 2.71 -12.14 -7.98
N ARG A 46 2.70 -13.39 -7.52
CA ARG A 46 3.50 -13.87 -6.40
C ARG A 46 3.86 -15.32 -6.69
N GLU A 47 5.11 -15.69 -6.48
CA GLU A 47 5.58 -17.06 -6.62
C GLU A 47 4.78 -18.02 -5.71
N GLY A 48 4.52 -19.23 -6.19
CA GLY A 48 3.70 -20.22 -5.51
C GLY A 48 2.17 -20.00 -5.62
N LEU A 49 1.70 -18.87 -6.16
CA LEU A 49 0.26 -18.64 -6.39
C LEU A 49 -0.09 -18.74 -7.87
N HIS A 50 -1.31 -19.19 -8.17
CA HIS A 50 -1.82 -19.21 -9.54
C HIS A 50 -1.79 -17.80 -10.16
N PRO A 51 -1.20 -17.61 -11.35
CA PRO A 51 -1.11 -16.31 -11.99
C PRO A 51 -2.45 -15.89 -12.60
N VAL A 52 -2.79 -14.60 -12.50
CA VAL A 52 -4.07 -14.07 -13.03
C VAL A 52 -3.89 -13.06 -14.16
N GLY A 53 -2.74 -12.37 -14.24
CA GLY A 53 -2.47 -11.37 -15.28
C GLY A 53 -3.34 -10.10 -15.26
N GLY A 54 -4.22 -9.93 -14.26
CA GLY A 54 -5.25 -8.87 -14.29
C GLY A 54 -4.77 -7.44 -14.06
N CYS A 55 -3.61 -7.21 -13.43
CA CYS A 55 -3.17 -5.85 -13.09
C CYS A 55 -2.50 -5.08 -14.23
N GLY A 56 -2.14 -5.73 -15.34
CA GLY A 56 -1.49 -5.09 -16.49
C GLY A 56 -0.03 -4.64 -16.30
N ILE A 57 0.57 -4.79 -15.11
CA ILE A 57 1.95 -4.33 -14.85
C ILE A 57 2.99 -5.17 -15.57
N CYS A 58 2.80 -6.49 -15.62
CA CYS A 58 3.72 -7.42 -16.29
C CYS A 58 3.51 -7.47 -17.81
N THR A 59 2.85 -6.47 -18.41
CA THR A 59 2.58 -6.48 -19.84
C THR A 59 3.89 -6.44 -20.63
N VAL A 60 3.95 -7.24 -21.69
CA VAL A 60 5.01 -7.26 -22.69
C VAL A 60 4.40 -7.26 -24.08
N GLU A 61 5.16 -6.83 -25.08
CA GLU A 61 4.72 -6.81 -26.48
C GLU A 61 5.31 -7.99 -27.23
N ASP A 62 4.47 -8.71 -27.96
CA ASP A 62 4.91 -9.64 -28.99
C ASP A 62 4.93 -8.92 -30.33
N THR A 63 6.11 -8.60 -30.84
CA THR A 63 6.27 -7.84 -32.09
C THR A 63 5.96 -8.67 -33.33
N ALA A 64 5.95 -10.01 -33.22
CA ALA A 64 5.54 -10.88 -34.32
C ALA A 64 4.03 -10.77 -34.61
N THR A 65 3.21 -10.61 -33.57
CA THR A 65 1.74 -10.51 -33.70
C THR A 65 1.19 -9.10 -33.45
N GLY A 66 2.00 -8.19 -32.91
CA GLY A 66 1.61 -6.84 -32.49
C GLY A 66 0.74 -6.79 -31.22
N ARG A 67 0.57 -7.92 -30.53
CA ARG A 67 -0.28 -8.08 -29.35
C ARG A 67 0.47 -7.78 -28.06
N LEU A 68 -0.27 -7.33 -27.05
CA LEU A 68 0.22 -7.19 -25.69
C LEU A 68 -0.22 -8.40 -24.86
N HIS A 69 0.71 -8.97 -24.09
CA HIS A 69 0.49 -10.15 -23.28
C HIS A 69 0.82 -9.90 -21.81
N PRO A 70 0.02 -10.42 -20.86
CA PRO A 70 0.41 -10.44 -19.46
C PRO A 70 1.49 -11.51 -19.24
N ALA A 71 2.75 -11.10 -19.08
CA ALA A 71 3.87 -12.03 -19.00
C ALA A 71 3.74 -13.08 -17.88
N CYS A 72 3.10 -12.73 -16.76
CA CYS A 72 2.95 -13.65 -15.62
C CYS A 72 1.99 -14.82 -15.87
N ALA A 73 1.10 -14.74 -16.86
CA ALA A 73 0.07 -15.75 -17.13
C ALA A 73 0.18 -16.37 -18.53
N THR A 74 0.76 -15.65 -19.49
CA THR A 74 0.97 -16.16 -20.85
C THR A 74 2.11 -17.18 -20.88
N ARG A 75 1.88 -18.34 -21.50
CA ARG A 75 2.90 -19.37 -21.72
C ARG A 75 3.86 -18.94 -22.84
N ALA A 76 5.14 -19.21 -22.65
CA ALA A 76 6.13 -19.11 -23.71
C ALA A 76 5.85 -20.20 -24.76
N VAL A 77 5.77 -19.79 -26.03
CA VAL A 77 5.59 -20.69 -27.17
C VAL A 77 6.59 -20.36 -28.25
N GLU A 78 6.76 -21.29 -29.19
CA GLU A 78 7.72 -21.21 -30.28
C GLU A 78 7.55 -19.93 -31.10
N SER A 79 8.68 -19.35 -31.53
CA SER A 79 8.75 -18.20 -32.43
C SER A 79 8.12 -16.88 -31.92
N MET A 80 7.83 -16.75 -30.62
CA MET A 80 7.48 -15.46 -30.03
C MET A 80 8.65 -14.48 -30.06
N VAL A 81 8.38 -13.19 -30.32
CA VAL A 81 9.37 -12.12 -30.30
C VAL A 81 8.94 -11.06 -29.30
N ILE A 82 9.40 -11.21 -28.07
CA ILE A 82 8.96 -10.41 -26.93
C ILE A 82 9.85 -9.20 -26.72
N VAL A 83 9.24 -8.03 -26.57
CA VAL A 83 9.89 -6.79 -26.15
C VAL A 83 9.27 -6.34 -24.82
N THR A 84 10.11 -6.09 -23.82
CA THR A 84 9.65 -5.84 -22.46
C THR A 84 9.52 -4.36 -22.11
N ASN A 85 10.13 -3.47 -22.89
CA ASN A 85 10.22 -2.02 -22.61
C ASN A 85 9.96 -1.14 -23.84
N SER A 86 9.12 -1.58 -24.78
CA SER A 86 8.68 -0.71 -25.88
C SER A 86 7.85 0.47 -25.37
N GLU A 87 7.73 1.52 -26.18
CA GLU A 87 6.87 2.68 -25.84
C GLU A 87 5.43 2.27 -25.56
N ARG A 88 4.89 1.31 -26.32
CA ARG A 88 3.54 0.74 -26.12
C ARG A 88 3.43 0.05 -24.75
N VAL A 89 4.43 -0.74 -24.36
CA VAL A 89 4.46 -1.42 -23.06
C VAL A 89 4.53 -0.40 -21.92
N LEU A 90 5.40 0.60 -22.02
CA LEU A 90 5.54 1.64 -20.99
C LEU A 90 4.26 2.47 -20.86
N ALA A 91 3.61 2.82 -21.98
CA ALA A 91 2.33 3.51 -21.97
C ALA A 91 1.23 2.68 -21.30
N GLN A 92 1.15 1.37 -21.62
CA GLN A 92 0.17 0.47 -21.02
C GLN A 92 0.40 0.30 -19.51
N ARG A 93 1.65 0.14 -19.06
CA ARG A 93 2.00 0.05 -17.64
C ARG A 93 1.63 1.32 -16.89
N ARG A 94 1.91 2.50 -17.48
CA ARG A 94 1.52 3.79 -16.91
C ARG A 94 -0.01 3.87 -16.77
N ALA A 95 -0.76 3.60 -17.84
CA ALA A 95 -2.23 3.63 -17.80
C ALA A 95 -2.80 2.67 -16.75
N ALA A 96 -2.25 1.45 -16.63
CA ALA A 96 -2.66 0.49 -15.61
C ALA A 96 -2.42 1.02 -14.18
N LEU A 97 -1.24 1.59 -13.91
CA LEU A 97 -0.94 2.17 -12.60
C LEU A 97 -1.83 3.37 -12.30
N GLU A 98 -2.06 4.25 -13.27
CA GLU A 98 -2.95 5.41 -13.12
C GLU A 98 -4.40 4.99 -12.84
N LEU A 99 -4.87 3.91 -13.45
CA LEU A 99 -6.19 3.34 -13.15
C LEU A 99 -6.26 2.73 -11.75
N LEU A 100 -5.23 2.00 -11.31
CA LEU A 100 -5.18 1.49 -9.93
C LEU A 100 -5.15 2.66 -8.91
N LEU A 101 -4.52 3.75 -9.29
CA LEU A 101 -4.38 4.94 -8.47
C LEU A 101 -5.64 5.81 -8.40
N SER A 102 -6.55 5.72 -9.37
CA SER A 102 -7.75 6.56 -9.41
C SER A 102 -8.65 6.37 -8.18
N ASN A 103 -8.70 5.15 -7.64
CA ASN A 103 -9.47 4.79 -6.45
C ASN A 103 -8.60 4.66 -5.18
N HIS A 104 -7.28 4.80 -5.30
CA HIS A 104 -6.36 4.66 -4.17
C HIS A 104 -6.00 6.06 -3.63
N PRO A 105 -6.16 6.35 -2.32
CA PRO A 105 -5.98 7.69 -1.76
C PRO A 105 -4.54 8.17 -1.79
N ALA A 106 -3.60 7.22 -1.85
CA ALA A 106 -2.15 7.41 -1.97
C ALA A 106 -1.58 8.48 -1.04
N ASP A 107 -2.12 8.47 0.17
CA ASP A 107 -1.60 9.08 1.36
C ASP A 107 -0.51 8.21 1.99
N CYS A 108 0.49 7.85 1.17
CA CYS A 108 1.66 7.10 1.63
C CYS A 108 2.33 7.84 2.79
N GLU A 109 2.34 9.17 2.72
CA GLU A 109 2.88 10.07 3.72
C GLU A 109 1.74 10.81 4.42
N ALA A 110 1.73 10.80 5.75
CA ALA A 110 0.72 11.51 6.51
C ALA A 110 0.91 13.03 6.37
N PRO A 111 -0.17 13.82 6.22
CA PRO A 111 -0.04 15.26 6.02
C PRO A 111 0.64 15.96 7.21
N CYS A 112 0.40 15.49 8.43
CA CYS A 112 1.02 16.04 9.64
C CYS A 112 2.56 15.85 9.68
N GLU A 113 3.05 14.74 9.13
CA GLU A 113 4.48 14.45 9.01
C GLU A 113 5.11 15.30 7.89
N MET A 114 4.44 15.36 6.74
CA MET A 114 4.89 16.17 5.60
C MET A 114 4.94 17.67 5.88
N ALA A 115 4.03 18.16 6.72
CA ALA A 115 3.99 19.56 7.11
C ALA A 115 4.94 19.89 8.28
N CYS A 116 5.52 18.88 8.95
CA CYS A 116 6.39 19.10 10.10
C CYS A 116 7.78 19.58 9.64
N PRO A 117 8.28 20.74 10.12
CA PRO A 117 9.63 21.23 9.78
C PRO A 117 10.75 20.24 10.13
N SER A 118 10.57 19.44 11.18
CA SER A 118 11.54 18.45 11.63
C SER A 118 11.25 17.04 11.10
N GLN A 119 10.27 16.88 10.20
CA GLN A 119 9.82 15.59 9.66
C GLN A 119 9.54 14.57 10.77
N LEU A 120 8.96 15.03 11.89
CA LEU A 120 8.57 14.15 12.98
C LEU A 120 7.55 13.13 12.41
N PRO A 121 7.79 11.81 12.53
CA PRO A 121 6.84 10.79 12.12
C PRO A 121 5.68 10.72 13.12
N VAL A 122 4.80 11.72 13.03
CA VAL A 122 3.68 11.93 13.96
C VAL A 122 2.83 10.68 14.13
N PRO A 123 2.38 9.97 13.07
CA PRO A 123 1.57 8.77 13.25
C PRO A 123 2.27 7.69 14.09
N LYS A 124 3.57 7.48 13.86
CA LYS A 124 4.38 6.52 14.62
C LYS A 124 4.51 6.93 16.08
N MET A 125 4.77 8.21 16.35
CA MET A 125 4.83 8.74 17.72
C MET A 125 3.51 8.50 18.47
N LEU A 126 2.37 8.82 17.84
CA LEU A 126 1.06 8.60 18.46
C LEU A 126 0.77 7.10 18.66
N ALA A 127 1.14 6.24 17.72
CA ALA A 127 0.99 4.79 17.87
C ALA A 127 1.77 4.23 19.07
N LEU A 128 3.02 4.67 19.27
CA LEU A 128 3.84 4.28 20.43
C LEU A 128 3.18 4.68 21.76
N ILE A 129 2.56 5.87 21.83
CA ILE A 129 1.79 6.32 23.01
C ILE A 129 0.59 5.39 23.26
N VAL A 130 -0.19 5.07 22.23
CA VAL A 130 -1.38 4.22 22.36
C VAL A 130 -1.00 2.82 22.89
N ALA A 131 0.11 2.28 22.38
CA ALA A 131 0.72 1.01 22.79
C ALA A 131 1.39 1.07 24.18
N GLY A 132 1.49 2.24 24.81
CA GLY A 132 2.13 2.42 26.12
C GLY A 132 3.67 2.36 26.09
N ARG A 133 4.29 2.42 24.90
CA ARG A 133 5.75 2.45 24.70
C ARG A 133 6.30 3.86 24.89
N TRP A 134 6.13 4.40 26.10
CA TRP A 134 6.43 5.80 26.42
C TRP A 134 7.89 6.20 26.17
N ALA A 135 8.84 5.35 26.58
CA ALA A 135 10.27 5.61 26.39
C ALA A 135 10.65 5.73 24.91
N ASP A 136 10.06 4.88 24.04
CA ASP A 136 10.29 4.93 22.60
C ASP A 136 9.65 6.18 21.97
N ALA A 137 8.45 6.56 22.42
CA ALA A 137 7.78 7.77 21.98
C ALA A 137 8.60 9.03 22.35
N GLU A 138 9.13 9.08 23.56
CA GLU A 138 9.99 10.15 24.05
C GLU A 138 11.32 10.22 23.27
N ALA A 139 11.98 9.08 23.07
CA ALA A 139 13.19 9.01 22.26
C ALA A 139 12.95 9.50 20.82
N LEU A 140 11.83 9.09 20.21
CA LEU A 140 11.44 9.51 18.87
C LEU A 140 11.17 11.02 18.80
N ALA A 141 10.44 11.58 19.76
CA ALA A 141 10.17 13.01 19.82
C ALA A 141 11.47 13.82 19.98
N LYS A 142 12.36 13.40 20.89
CA LYS A 142 13.66 14.06 21.12
C LYS A 142 14.60 13.97 19.91
N ALA A 143 14.50 12.91 19.10
CA ALA A 143 15.27 12.77 17.86
C ALA A 143 14.79 13.73 16.74
N HIS A 144 13.58 14.29 16.87
CA HIS A 144 12.98 15.22 15.91
C HIS A 144 12.56 16.53 16.59
N PRO A 145 13.52 17.29 17.17
CA PRO A 145 13.20 18.49 17.93
C PRO A 145 12.54 19.55 17.02
N VAL A 146 11.40 20.08 17.44
CA VAL A 146 10.63 21.09 16.68
C VAL A 146 10.01 22.12 17.62
N ILE A 147 10.03 23.39 17.20
CA ILE A 147 9.26 24.44 17.87
C ILE A 147 7.86 24.46 17.29
N CYS A 148 6.88 24.07 18.09
CA CYS A 148 5.50 23.87 17.67
C CYS A 148 4.68 25.15 17.42
N GLY A 149 5.27 26.35 17.48
CA GLY A 149 4.54 27.62 17.51
C GLY A 149 3.58 27.86 16.32
N SER A 150 3.98 27.50 15.08
CA SER A 150 3.10 27.67 13.91
C SER A 150 2.15 26.49 13.66
N ALA A 151 2.34 25.38 14.37
CA ALA A 151 1.56 24.13 14.32
C ALA A 151 1.07 23.72 12.91
N PRO A 152 1.95 23.63 11.89
CA PRO A 152 1.53 23.31 10.52
C PRO A 152 0.92 21.91 10.42
N CYS A 153 1.42 20.95 11.22
CA CYS A 153 0.89 19.59 11.31
C CYS A 153 -0.58 19.54 11.76
N GLU A 154 -0.98 20.40 12.70
CA GLU A 154 -2.36 20.50 13.18
C GLU A 154 -3.25 21.20 12.15
N LYS A 155 -2.71 22.18 11.41
CA LYS A 155 -3.44 22.90 10.35
C LYS A 155 -3.86 22.00 9.19
N VAL A 156 -3.05 21.00 8.85
CA VAL A 156 -3.33 20.04 7.78
C VAL A 156 -3.99 18.75 8.27
N CYS A 157 -4.31 18.66 9.57
CA CYS A 157 -4.90 17.46 10.16
C CYS A 157 -6.28 17.17 9.55
N ARG A 158 -6.45 15.97 8.98
CA ARG A 158 -7.69 15.53 8.33
C ARG A 158 -8.86 15.33 9.29
N ARG A 159 -8.59 15.22 10.60
CA ARG A 159 -9.61 15.03 11.64
C ARG A 159 -10.44 16.28 11.92
N LYS A 160 -10.00 17.48 11.52
CA LYS A 160 -10.66 18.75 11.87
C LYS A 160 -12.21 18.74 11.83
N PRO A 161 -12.87 18.16 10.80
CA PRO A 161 -14.34 18.09 10.75
C PRO A 161 -15.02 17.29 11.88
N LEU A 162 -14.29 16.51 12.67
CA LEU A 162 -14.79 15.65 13.76
C LEU A 162 -14.69 16.25 15.17
N GLY A 163 -14.44 17.56 15.30
CA GLY A 163 -14.21 18.18 16.61
C GLY A 163 -12.73 18.55 16.86
N GLY A 164 -12.04 18.96 15.81
CA GLY A 164 -10.70 19.54 15.90
C GLY A 164 -9.56 18.60 15.49
N SER A 165 -8.39 19.19 15.29
CA SER A 165 -7.15 18.44 15.05
C SER A 165 -6.73 17.65 16.30
N VAL A 166 -5.85 16.67 16.10
CA VAL A 166 -5.08 16.11 17.22
C VAL A 166 -4.15 17.20 17.76
N ALA A 167 -4.01 17.29 19.08
CA ALA A 167 -3.12 18.22 19.77
C ALA A 167 -1.65 17.77 19.70
N ILE A 168 -1.15 17.53 18.47
CA ILE A 168 0.20 17.00 18.18
C ILE A 168 1.28 17.83 18.90
N CYS A 169 1.12 19.15 18.92
CA CYS A 169 2.07 20.07 19.52
C CYS A 169 2.11 19.96 21.05
N ALA A 170 0.97 19.78 21.69
CA ALA A 170 0.88 19.57 23.14
C ALA A 170 1.45 18.18 23.53
N VAL A 171 1.13 17.15 22.74
CA VAL A 171 1.70 15.80 22.91
C VAL A 171 3.22 15.81 22.79
N HIS A 172 3.76 16.48 21.76
CA HIS A 172 5.20 16.59 21.59
C HIS A 172 5.86 17.31 22.78
N ARG A 173 5.31 18.45 23.22
CA ARG A 173 5.82 19.20 24.38
C ARG A 173 5.83 18.37 25.66
N PHE A 174 4.78 17.59 25.90
CA PHE A 174 4.72 16.65 27.02
C PHE A 174 5.87 15.65 26.98
N LEU A 175 6.12 15.02 25.83
CA LEU A 175 7.20 14.04 25.68
C LEU A 175 8.59 14.65 25.85
N THR A 176 8.79 15.90 25.43
CA THR A 176 10.09 16.59 25.53
C THR A 176 10.26 17.40 26.82
N GLY A 177 9.23 17.48 27.67
CA GLY A 177 9.24 18.20 28.96
C GLY A 177 9.41 19.71 28.83
N ASP A 178 8.76 20.34 27.83
CA ASP A 178 8.86 21.79 27.54
C ASP A 178 10.30 22.32 27.31
N ALA A 179 11.30 21.45 27.15
CA ALA A 179 12.65 21.86 26.81
C ALA A 179 12.63 22.64 25.49
N THR A 180 12.84 23.94 25.58
CA THR A 180 13.11 24.81 24.42
C THR A 180 14.42 24.38 23.81
N MET A 181 14.36 23.39 22.92
CA MET A 181 15.52 22.98 22.15
C MET A 181 15.94 24.13 21.24
N PRO A 182 17.24 24.41 21.09
CA PRO A 182 17.70 25.47 20.20
C PRO A 182 17.10 25.24 18.81
N PRO A 183 16.63 26.31 18.13
CA PRO A 183 16.03 26.19 16.81
C PRO A 183 17.05 25.50 15.90
N GLN A 184 16.77 24.24 15.54
CA GLN A 184 17.58 23.59 14.52
C GLN A 184 17.25 24.29 13.21
N GLN A 185 18.30 24.61 12.44
CA GLN A 185 18.11 24.87 11.02
C GLN A 185 17.29 23.70 10.47
N PRO A 186 16.23 23.96 9.68
CA PRO A 186 15.47 22.89 9.07
C PRO A 186 16.47 21.93 8.46
N ARG A 187 16.49 20.68 8.91
CA ARG A 187 17.27 19.65 8.24
C ARG A 187 16.85 19.77 6.79
N PRO A 188 17.76 20.12 5.85
CA PRO A 188 17.35 20.41 4.48
C PRO A 188 16.49 19.25 4.09
N ALA A 189 15.22 19.52 3.78
CA ALA A 189 14.25 18.45 3.63
C ALA A 189 14.90 17.48 2.66
N GLY A 190 15.31 16.30 3.14
CA GLY A 190 15.99 15.34 2.31
C GLY A 190 15.04 15.18 1.16
N ARG A 191 15.42 15.72 -0.02
CA ARG A 191 14.43 16.14 -1.00
C ARG A 191 13.61 14.90 -1.26
N ALA A 192 12.36 14.88 -0.77
CA ALA A 192 11.48 13.76 -1.03
C ALA A 192 11.61 13.56 -2.54
N PRO A 193 12.07 12.39 -3.00
CA PRO A 193 12.52 12.23 -4.37
C PRO A 193 11.45 12.86 -5.24
N ALA A 194 11.83 13.68 -6.22
CA ALA A 194 10.87 14.51 -6.98
C ALA A 194 9.76 13.67 -7.67
N THR A 195 9.92 12.35 -7.65
CA THR A 195 9.04 11.28 -8.10
C THR A 195 8.07 10.73 -7.02
N ALA A 196 8.07 11.26 -5.79
CA ALA A 196 7.20 10.81 -4.72
C ALA A 196 5.75 11.20 -5.03
N PHE A 197 5.00 10.21 -5.50
CA PHE A 197 3.58 10.28 -5.79
C PHE A 197 2.81 10.80 -4.57
N ARG A 198 2.11 11.94 -4.73
CA ARG A 198 1.30 12.55 -3.67
C ARG A 198 -0.14 12.67 -4.11
N SER A 199 -1.00 12.07 -3.30
CA SER A 199 -2.43 12.07 -3.52
C SER A 199 -3.16 12.58 -2.29
N ARG A 200 -4.28 13.27 -2.52
CA ARG A 200 -5.19 13.69 -1.46
C ARG A 200 -6.19 12.55 -1.27
N MET A 201 -6.43 12.15 -0.02
CA MET A 201 -7.67 11.41 0.27
C MET A 201 -8.83 12.23 -0.29
N THR A 202 -9.73 11.56 -1.02
CA THR A 202 -11.05 12.11 -1.32
C THR A 202 -11.75 12.46 -0.01
N GLY A 203 -12.67 13.43 -0.05
CA GLY A 203 -13.43 13.82 1.14
C GLY A 203 -14.20 12.62 1.69
N LEU A 204 -13.79 12.12 2.86
CA LEU A 204 -14.55 11.11 3.59
C LEU A 204 -15.78 11.76 4.23
N SER A 205 -16.90 11.05 4.26
CA SER A 205 -18.09 11.52 4.99
C SER A 205 -17.77 11.67 6.48
N GLN A 206 -18.49 12.55 7.16
CA GLN A 206 -18.32 12.75 8.60
C GLN A 206 -18.56 11.45 9.38
N GLU A 207 -19.55 10.64 8.96
CA GLU A 207 -19.84 9.31 9.51
C GLU A 207 -18.67 8.33 9.33
N THR A 208 -18.06 8.30 8.13
CA THR A 208 -16.88 7.47 7.87
C THR A 208 -15.74 7.90 8.79
N LEU A 209 -15.48 9.20 8.85
CA LEU A 209 -14.45 9.79 9.70
C LEU A 209 -14.65 9.45 11.19
N GLN A 210 -15.89 9.49 11.70
CA GLN A 210 -16.23 9.07 13.06
C GLN A 210 -15.95 7.58 13.29
N THR A 211 -16.32 6.73 12.34
CA THR A 211 -16.08 5.28 12.42
C THR A 211 -14.58 4.94 12.47
N LEU A 212 -13.75 5.71 11.78
CA LEU A 212 -12.28 5.53 11.77
C LEU A 212 -11.60 6.02 13.06
N SER A 213 -12.31 6.78 13.88
CA SER A 213 -11.76 7.41 15.06
C SER A 213 -12.04 6.55 16.29
N ALA A 214 -10.98 5.99 16.90
CA ALA A 214 -11.13 5.26 18.15
C ALA A 214 -11.72 6.12 19.30
N GLU A 215 -11.42 7.42 19.30
CA GLU A 215 -11.95 8.39 20.28
C GLU A 215 -12.61 9.56 19.54
N PRO A 216 -13.94 9.58 19.33
CA PRO A 216 -14.62 10.59 18.50
C PRO A 216 -14.74 11.96 19.18
N GLY A 217 -14.30 12.10 20.44
CA GLY A 217 -14.47 13.33 21.21
C GLY A 217 -13.67 14.54 20.73
N ALA A 218 -13.95 15.67 21.38
CA ALA A 218 -13.32 16.96 21.13
C ALA A 218 -11.84 16.98 21.51
N ARG A 219 -11.10 17.96 20.98
CA ARG A 219 -9.70 18.21 21.30
C ARG A 219 -9.57 18.71 22.74
N THR A 220 -8.56 18.23 23.46
CA THR A 220 -8.16 18.84 24.73
C THR A 220 -7.56 20.23 24.47
N GLU A 221 -8.17 21.26 25.04
CA GLU A 221 -7.76 22.66 24.87
C GLU A 221 -6.60 23.09 25.79
N ALA A 222 -6.20 22.21 26.72
CA ALA A 222 -5.11 22.49 27.65
C ALA A 222 -3.74 22.49 26.95
N ASP A 223 -2.92 23.50 27.26
CA ASP A 223 -1.54 23.60 26.78
C ASP A 223 -0.59 22.62 27.47
N SER A 224 -0.93 22.16 28.66
CA SER A 224 -0.17 21.18 29.43
C SER A 224 -1.07 19.96 29.66
N LEU A 225 -0.70 18.83 29.04
CA LEU A 225 -1.47 17.59 29.13
C LEU A 225 -0.90 16.68 30.21
N GLN A 226 -1.79 15.97 30.91
CA GLN A 226 -1.43 14.81 31.72
C GLN A 226 -1.30 13.56 30.85
N ARG A 227 -0.71 12.49 31.40
CA ARG A 227 -0.44 11.25 30.67
C ARG A 227 -1.70 10.64 30.03
N ASP A 228 -2.82 10.67 30.73
CA ASP A 228 -4.09 10.13 30.23
C ASP A 228 -4.67 11.00 29.09
N GLU A 229 -4.55 12.32 29.19
CA GLU A 229 -4.97 13.25 28.14
C GLU A 229 -4.10 13.12 26.88
N VAL A 230 -2.79 12.89 27.04
CA VAL A 230 -1.88 12.59 25.92
C VAL A 230 -2.29 11.29 25.24
N ARG A 231 -2.62 10.26 26.01
CA ARG A 231 -3.08 8.98 25.45
C ARG A 231 -4.41 9.15 24.72
N TYR A 232 -5.34 9.92 25.27
CA TYR A 232 -6.61 10.26 24.63
C TYR A 232 -6.37 10.99 23.30
N GLU A 233 -5.54 12.05 23.28
CA GLU A 233 -5.21 12.78 22.05
C GLU A 233 -4.52 11.88 21.00
N ALA A 234 -3.65 10.96 21.43
CA ALA A 234 -3.04 10.00 20.52
C ALA A 234 -4.08 9.05 19.88
N ARG A 235 -5.06 8.57 20.66
CA ARG A 235 -6.15 7.71 20.16
C ARG A 235 -7.14 8.44 19.24
N ARG A 236 -7.21 9.78 19.29
CA ARG A 236 -7.99 10.58 18.33
C ARG A 236 -7.36 10.56 16.91
N CYS A 237 -6.12 10.10 16.75
CA CYS A 237 -5.51 9.98 15.44
C CYS A 237 -6.35 9.07 14.51
N LEU A 238 -6.60 9.52 13.27
CA LEU A 238 -7.29 8.71 12.26
C LEU A 238 -6.40 7.62 11.64
N ALA A 239 -5.14 7.48 12.08
CA ALA A 239 -4.13 6.64 11.44
C ALA A 239 -4.15 6.80 9.91
N CYS A 240 -4.27 8.04 9.44
CA CYS A 240 -4.49 8.35 8.03
C CYS A 240 -3.23 8.24 7.16
N GLY A 241 -2.10 7.83 7.73
CA GLY A 241 -0.90 7.46 6.98
C GLY A 241 -0.97 6.02 6.48
N CYS A 242 -0.15 5.67 5.50
CA CYS A 242 0.02 4.27 5.12
C CYS A 242 0.85 3.52 6.15
N LEU A 243 0.49 2.29 6.48
CA LEU A 243 1.26 1.41 7.37
C LEU A 243 2.41 0.69 6.65
N LYS A 244 2.49 0.76 5.31
CA LYS A 244 3.56 0.17 4.50
C LYS A 244 4.18 1.20 3.54
N PRO A 245 4.64 2.38 3.99
CA PRO A 245 5.08 3.44 3.11
C PRO A 245 6.38 3.12 2.35
N ASP A 246 7.29 2.37 2.98
CA ASP A 246 8.65 2.13 2.46
C ASP A 246 8.77 0.87 1.59
N HIS A 247 7.78 -0.03 1.68
CA HIS A 247 7.78 -1.32 0.98
C HIS A 247 6.50 -1.55 0.15
N CYS A 248 5.84 -0.48 -0.28
CA CYS A 248 4.65 -0.56 -1.13
C CYS A 248 5.05 -0.71 -2.61
N ALA A 249 4.75 -1.87 -3.21
CA ALA A 249 5.05 -2.12 -4.62
C ALA A 249 4.33 -1.14 -5.55
N LEU A 250 3.08 -0.77 -5.24
CA LEU A 250 2.34 0.23 -6.01
C LEU A 250 3.06 1.58 -6.02
N ARG A 251 3.59 2.04 -4.87
CA ARG A 251 4.33 3.31 -4.77
C ARG A 251 5.59 3.27 -5.63
N THR A 252 6.38 2.21 -5.51
CA THR A 252 7.63 2.01 -6.26
C THR A 252 7.38 1.98 -7.77
N LEU A 253 6.41 1.16 -8.21
CA LEU A 253 6.08 1.00 -9.62
C LEU A 253 5.52 2.29 -10.25
N SER A 254 4.63 2.99 -9.53
CA SER A 254 4.09 4.28 -9.97
C SER A 254 5.19 5.35 -10.09
N GLY A 255 6.13 5.38 -9.14
CA GLY A 255 7.27 6.28 -9.18
C GLY A 255 8.19 6.03 -10.39
N ALA A 256 8.42 4.76 -10.73
CA ALA A 256 9.29 4.37 -11.85
C ALA A 256 8.77 4.83 -13.23
N VAL A 257 7.45 4.92 -13.42
CA VAL A 257 6.84 5.36 -14.69
C VAL A 257 6.24 6.77 -14.63
N GLN A 258 6.41 7.45 -13.50
CA GLN A 258 5.84 8.77 -13.21
C GLN A 258 4.31 8.82 -13.42
N ALA A 259 3.61 7.79 -12.95
CA ALA A 259 2.16 7.71 -13.04
C ALA A 259 1.49 8.88 -12.29
N LYS A 260 0.40 9.41 -12.83
CA LYS A 260 -0.38 10.51 -12.24
C LYS A 260 -1.75 10.02 -11.77
N GLN A 261 -2.09 10.31 -10.51
CA GLN A 261 -3.40 9.93 -9.97
C GLN A 261 -4.56 10.60 -10.71
N SER A 262 -4.33 11.85 -11.12
CA SER A 262 -5.35 12.72 -11.69
C SER A 262 -5.73 12.38 -13.13
N THR A 263 -5.09 11.38 -13.74
CA THR A 263 -5.37 11.01 -15.14
C THR A 263 -6.79 10.47 -15.31
N TYR A 264 -7.28 9.70 -14.34
CA TYR A 264 -8.61 9.09 -14.39
C TYR A 264 -9.44 9.54 -13.19
N ALA A 265 -10.74 9.78 -13.43
CA ALA A 265 -11.70 9.95 -12.34
C ALA A 265 -11.94 8.59 -11.67
N GLY A 266 -11.79 8.55 -10.35
CA GLY A 266 -12.13 7.39 -9.53
C GLY A 266 -13.58 7.44 -9.02
N GLY A 267 -14.02 6.33 -8.44
CA GLY A 267 -15.21 6.21 -7.61
C GLY A 267 -14.80 6.00 -6.15
N VAL A 268 -15.50 6.66 -5.22
CA VAL A 268 -15.30 6.40 -3.79
C VAL A 268 -16.10 5.15 -3.42
N ALA A 269 -15.42 4.02 -3.28
CA ALA A 269 -16.02 2.84 -2.66
C ALA A 269 -16.21 3.09 -1.15
N ALA A 270 -17.20 2.42 -0.55
CA ALA A 270 -17.38 2.45 0.89
C ALA A 270 -16.09 2.00 1.60
N LEU A 271 -15.60 2.83 2.51
CA LEU A 271 -14.38 2.55 3.25
C LEU A 271 -14.67 1.47 4.30
N VAL A 272 -13.84 0.43 4.31
CA VAL A 272 -13.85 -0.63 5.32
C VAL A 272 -12.48 -0.64 5.96
N ARG A 273 -12.46 -0.43 7.27
CA ARG A 273 -11.27 -0.68 8.09
C ARG A 273 -11.56 -1.73 9.13
N VAL A 274 -10.56 -2.56 9.41
CA VAL A 274 -10.63 -3.63 10.39
C VAL A 274 -9.35 -3.59 11.19
N ASP A 275 -9.51 -3.50 12.50
CA ASP A 275 -8.43 -3.64 13.47
C ASP A 275 -8.70 -4.90 14.27
N ALA A 276 -7.79 -5.86 14.17
CA ALA A 276 -7.79 -7.10 14.93
C ALA A 276 -6.40 -7.30 15.57
N PRO A 277 -6.28 -8.09 16.66
CA PRO A 277 -4.98 -8.38 17.24
C PRO A 277 -4.02 -8.94 16.18
N GLY A 278 -2.88 -8.29 15.96
CA GLY A 278 -1.89 -8.72 14.96
C GLY A 278 -2.20 -8.34 13.50
N PHE A 279 -3.37 -7.77 13.20
CA PHE A 279 -3.83 -7.56 11.82
C PHE A 279 -4.62 -6.26 11.62
N HIS A 280 -4.26 -5.51 10.57
CA HIS A 280 -4.99 -4.34 10.11
C HIS A 280 -5.38 -4.50 8.64
N PHE A 281 -6.62 -4.14 8.31
CA PHE A 281 -7.09 -4.00 6.94
C PHE A 281 -7.66 -2.61 6.67
N ASP A 282 -7.29 -2.01 5.54
CA ASP A 282 -7.86 -0.76 5.03
C ASP A 282 -8.18 -0.90 3.53
N SER A 283 -9.48 -0.90 3.21
CA SER A 283 -9.96 -1.09 1.83
C SER A 283 -9.54 0.02 0.89
N SER A 284 -9.32 1.26 1.37
CA SER A 284 -8.88 2.37 0.50
C SER A 284 -7.50 2.11 -0.11
N ARG A 285 -6.65 1.33 0.58
CA ARG A 285 -5.30 1.00 0.10
C ARG A 285 -5.28 -0.26 -0.76
N CYS A 286 -6.44 -0.91 -0.94
CA CYS A 286 -6.56 -2.13 -1.72
C CYS A 286 -6.66 -1.82 -3.21
N VAL A 287 -5.80 -2.46 -4.00
CA VAL A 287 -5.82 -2.39 -5.48
C VAL A 287 -6.46 -3.63 -6.12
N LEU A 288 -7.20 -4.42 -5.32
CA LEU A 288 -7.92 -5.61 -5.78
C LEU A 288 -7.06 -6.65 -6.52
N CYS A 289 -5.77 -6.75 -6.17
CA CYS A 289 -4.83 -7.69 -6.82
C CYS A 289 -5.17 -9.18 -6.59
N GLY A 290 -6.02 -9.47 -5.60
CA GLY A 290 -6.45 -10.82 -5.25
C GLY A 290 -5.39 -11.73 -4.65
N ILE A 291 -4.19 -11.21 -4.31
CA ILE A 291 -3.13 -12.03 -3.69
C ILE A 291 -3.63 -12.63 -2.37
N CYS A 292 -4.34 -11.87 -1.54
CA CYS A 292 -4.92 -12.39 -0.29
C CYS A 292 -5.91 -13.54 -0.53
N VAL A 293 -6.81 -13.40 -1.52
CA VAL A 293 -7.78 -14.45 -1.89
C VAL A 293 -7.06 -15.73 -2.30
N ARG A 294 -6.06 -15.61 -3.19
CA ARG A 294 -5.29 -16.77 -3.66
C ARG A 294 -4.37 -17.35 -2.58
N THR A 295 -3.88 -16.53 -1.67
CA THR A 295 -3.10 -16.98 -0.50
C THR A 295 -3.97 -17.86 0.40
N ALA A 296 -5.18 -17.39 0.74
CA ALA A 296 -6.11 -18.17 1.55
C ALA A 296 -6.54 -19.49 0.85
N GLN A 297 -6.78 -19.45 -0.46
CA GLN A 297 -7.06 -20.66 -1.26
C GLN A 297 -5.89 -21.65 -1.24
N ASN A 298 -4.66 -21.16 -1.41
CA ASN A 298 -3.46 -22.00 -1.41
C ASN A 298 -3.16 -22.59 -0.02
N MET A 299 -3.63 -21.96 1.05
CA MET A 299 -3.57 -22.49 2.41
C MET A 299 -4.72 -23.46 2.73
N GLU A 300 -5.61 -23.72 1.77
CA GLU A 300 -6.82 -24.53 1.95
C GLU A 300 -7.68 -24.05 3.13
N ALA A 301 -7.71 -22.74 3.36
CA ALA A 301 -8.40 -22.14 4.49
C ALA A 301 -9.92 -22.38 4.40
N SER A 302 -10.53 -22.80 5.52
CA SER A 302 -11.98 -23.01 5.62
C SER A 302 -12.78 -21.72 5.40
N VAL A 303 -12.21 -20.59 5.83
CA VAL A 303 -12.73 -19.24 5.60
C VAL A 303 -11.54 -18.33 5.28
N GLY A 304 -11.66 -17.51 4.24
CA GLY A 304 -10.62 -16.57 3.83
C GLY A 304 -11.18 -15.36 3.08
N PRO A 305 -10.36 -14.32 2.85
CA PRO A 305 -10.79 -13.14 2.10
C PRO A 305 -11.25 -13.53 0.69
N SER A 306 -12.28 -12.84 0.19
CA SER A 306 -12.89 -13.09 -1.11
C SER A 306 -13.23 -11.77 -1.82
N PHE A 307 -13.46 -11.84 -3.13
CA PHE A 307 -14.02 -10.71 -3.88
C PHE A 307 -15.53 -10.64 -3.65
N ARG A 308 -16.01 -9.47 -3.23
CA ARG A 308 -17.45 -9.15 -3.09
C ARG A 308 -17.79 -7.97 -3.99
N GLY A 309 -18.91 -8.08 -4.72
CA GLY A 309 -19.31 -7.07 -5.70
C GLY A 309 -18.60 -7.23 -7.05
N ARG A 310 -18.82 -6.28 -7.97
CA ARG A 310 -18.23 -6.24 -9.32
C ARG A 310 -17.98 -4.78 -9.74
N GLY A 311 -17.11 -4.58 -10.72
CA GLY A 311 -16.82 -3.24 -11.24
C GLY A 311 -16.25 -2.32 -10.16
N PHE A 312 -16.76 -1.09 -10.10
CA PHE A 312 -16.33 -0.09 -9.12
C PHE A 312 -16.77 -0.41 -7.67
N ASP A 313 -17.75 -1.32 -7.49
CA ASP A 313 -18.22 -1.76 -6.18
C ASP A 313 -17.46 -2.99 -5.65
N ALA A 314 -16.48 -3.49 -6.40
CA ALA A 314 -15.68 -4.64 -6.01
C ALA A 314 -14.80 -4.31 -4.80
N GLN A 315 -14.81 -5.19 -3.80
CA GLN A 315 -14.02 -5.06 -2.57
C GLN A 315 -13.53 -6.42 -2.09
N ILE A 316 -12.46 -6.42 -1.30
CA ILE A 316 -12.05 -7.59 -0.52
C ILE A 316 -12.85 -7.61 0.78
N ALA A 317 -13.53 -8.72 1.03
CA ALA A 317 -14.34 -8.95 2.23
C ALA A 317 -14.36 -10.44 2.59
N PRO A 318 -14.72 -10.80 3.84
CA PRO A 318 -15.05 -12.17 4.18
C PRO A 318 -16.18 -12.71 3.29
N PRO A 319 -16.31 -14.04 3.13
CA PRO A 319 -17.39 -14.64 2.35
C PRO A 319 -18.77 -14.26 2.90
N LEU A 320 -19.81 -14.44 2.08
CA LEU A 320 -21.18 -14.11 2.49
C LEU A 320 -21.56 -14.81 3.81
N GLY A 321 -22.12 -14.04 4.75
CA GLY A 321 -22.49 -14.53 6.08
C GLY A 321 -21.31 -14.76 7.04
N ARG A 322 -20.10 -14.30 6.70
CA ARG A 322 -18.92 -14.33 7.57
C ARG A 322 -18.45 -12.91 7.91
N ALA A 323 -17.72 -12.81 9.02
CA ALA A 323 -17.05 -11.62 9.48
C ALA A 323 -15.52 -11.79 9.41
N TRP A 324 -14.79 -10.69 9.60
CA TRP A 324 -13.32 -10.73 9.56
C TRP A 324 -12.73 -11.58 10.69
N HIS A 325 -13.38 -11.64 11.85
CA HIS A 325 -12.97 -12.48 12.96
C HIS A 325 -13.21 -13.98 12.72
N ASP A 326 -13.99 -14.36 11.71
CA ASP A 326 -14.18 -15.78 11.33
C ASP A 326 -12.99 -16.32 10.51
N ILE A 327 -12.10 -15.44 10.02
CA ILE A 327 -10.92 -15.84 9.26
C ILE A 327 -9.81 -16.20 10.24
N PRO A 328 -9.17 -17.39 10.12
CA PRO A 328 -8.09 -17.80 11.02
C PRO A 328 -6.94 -16.78 11.03
N ALA A 329 -6.35 -16.55 12.22
CA ALA A 329 -5.33 -15.53 12.42
C ALA A 329 -4.07 -15.80 11.58
N GLU A 330 -3.70 -17.06 11.39
CA GLU A 330 -2.61 -17.50 10.53
C GLU A 330 -2.84 -17.16 9.05
N VAL A 331 -4.09 -17.22 8.58
CA VAL A 331 -4.47 -16.85 7.20
C VAL A 331 -4.38 -15.33 7.03
N LEU A 332 -4.91 -14.56 8.00
CA LEU A 332 -4.79 -13.11 8.00
C LEU A 332 -3.34 -12.66 8.03
N ALA A 333 -2.52 -13.30 8.87
CA ALA A 333 -1.10 -13.01 8.99
C ALA A 333 -0.32 -13.32 7.70
N ALA A 334 -0.68 -14.40 6.98
CA ALA A 334 -0.10 -14.73 5.68
C ALA A 334 -0.55 -13.74 4.59
N CYS A 335 -1.83 -13.33 4.61
CA CYS A 335 -2.37 -12.33 3.69
C CYS A 335 -1.75 -10.93 3.88
N ALA A 336 -1.52 -10.52 5.13
CA ALA A 336 -0.83 -9.28 5.46
C ALA A 336 0.63 -9.28 4.98
N GLU A 337 1.35 -10.38 5.21
CA GLU A 337 2.69 -10.56 4.66
C GLU A 337 2.68 -10.52 3.13
N ALA A 338 1.61 -11.05 2.53
CA ALA A 338 1.51 -11.15 1.08
C ALA A 338 1.05 -9.89 0.36
N CYS A 339 0.48 -8.92 1.08
CA CYS A 339 -0.11 -7.74 0.47
C CYS A 339 0.97 -6.85 -0.20
N PRO A 340 0.83 -6.53 -1.50
CA PRO A 340 1.79 -5.67 -2.19
C PRO A 340 1.61 -4.17 -1.87
N THR A 341 0.51 -3.81 -1.20
CA THR A 341 0.19 -2.43 -0.79
C THR A 341 0.03 -2.35 0.73
N GLY A 342 -0.33 -1.18 1.26
CA GLY A 342 -0.67 -1.01 2.67
C GLY A 342 -2.11 -1.40 3.04
N ALA A 343 -2.76 -2.24 2.23
CA ALA A 343 -4.16 -2.63 2.48
C ALA A 343 -4.28 -3.64 3.61
N MET A 344 -3.36 -4.59 3.72
CA MET A 344 -3.31 -5.56 4.81
C MET A 344 -1.92 -5.50 5.43
N CYS A 345 -1.84 -5.23 6.73
CA CYS A 345 -0.59 -5.10 7.45
C CYS A 345 -0.63 -5.92 8.74
N ARG A 346 0.53 -6.45 9.14
CA ARG A 346 0.74 -6.91 10.51
C ARG A 346 0.90 -5.68 11.39
N VAL A 347 0.24 -5.69 12.53
CA VAL A 347 0.35 -4.65 13.56
C VAL A 347 0.77 -5.31 14.86
N GLU A 348 1.68 -4.68 15.59
CA GLU A 348 2.13 -5.12 16.92
C GLU A 348 1.10 -4.75 17.99
#